data_AF-A0A9D7VPT5-F1
#
_entry.id   AF-A0A9D7VPT5-F1
#
_cell.length_a   1.000
_cell.length_b   1.000
_cell.length_c   1.000
_cell.angle_alpha   90.00
_cell.angle_beta   90.00
_cell.angle_gamma   90.00
#
_symmetry.space_group_name_H-M   'P 1'
#
loop_
_entity.id
_entity.type
_entity.pdbx_description
1 polymer ?
#
loop_
_entity_poly.entity_id
_entity_poly.type
_entity_poly.pdbx_seq_one_letter_code
_entity_poly.pdbx_strand_id
1 'polypeptide(L)' 'MSLAFSRAEYLARLDAVRARMADAGHDALLLFAQESMFWLTGYDTFGYCHFQSMVVTRDGRVVLLTRSADKRQAEIT' A
#
# COMPACT_ATOMS: atom_id res chain seq x y z
N MET A 1 -1.33 0.19 -16.26
CA MET A 1 -2.68 -0.44 -16.18
C MET A 1 -3.69 0.61 -15.77
N SER A 2 -4.99 0.41 -16.00
CA SER A 2 -6.03 1.27 -15.44
C SER A 2 -6.25 0.88 -13.98
N LEU A 3 -6.26 1.87 -13.07
CA LEU A 3 -6.64 1.64 -11.67
C LEU A 3 -8.07 1.09 -11.59
N ALA A 4 -8.32 0.16 -10.66
CA ALA A 4 -9.65 -0.43 -10.45
C ALA A 4 -10.65 0.60 -9.89
N PHE A 5 -10.15 1.61 -9.16
CA PHE A 5 -10.93 2.71 -8.61
C PHE A 5 -10.30 4.06 -8.97
N SER A 6 -11.06 5.13 -8.74
CA SER A 6 -10.54 6.49 -8.93
C SER A 6 -9.39 6.79 -7.95
N ARG A 7 -8.49 7.71 -8.31
CA ARG A 7 -7.43 8.18 -7.40
C ARG A 7 -8.01 8.77 -6.10
N ALA A 8 -9.15 9.45 -6.19
CA ALA A 8 -9.83 10.04 -5.03
C ALA A 8 -10.27 8.97 -4.02
N GLU A 9 -10.72 7.81 -4.50
CA GLU A 9 -11.08 6.68 -3.66
C GLU A 9 -9.87 6.17 -2.85
N TYR A 10 -8.74 5.95 -3.50
CA TYR A 10 -7.52 5.48 -2.82
C TYR A 10 -7.00 6.50 -1.80
N LEU A 11 -7.08 7.79 -2.11
CA LEU A 11 -6.74 8.86 -1.15
C LEU A 11 -7.67 8.82 0.07
N ALA A 12 -8.98 8.68 -0.13
CA ALA A 12 -9.95 8.57 0.97
C ALA A 12 -9.69 7.34 1.85
N ARG A 13 -9.32 6.19 1.24
CA ARG A 13 -8.93 4.97 1.97
C ARG A 13 -7.66 5.20 2.81
N LEU A 14 -6.65 5.85 2.23
CA LEU A 14 -5.41 6.18 2.92
C LEU A 14 -5.66 7.12 4.10
N ASP A 15 -6.48 8.15 3.92
CA ASP A 15 -6.84 9.08 5.00
C ASP A 15 -7.61 8.39 6.13
N ALA A 16 -8.52 7.47 5.79
CA ALA A 16 -9.21 6.65 6.79
C ALA A 16 -8.24 5.76 7.58
N VAL A 17 -7.26 5.13 6.93
CA VAL A 17 -6.21 4.35 7.61
C VAL A 17 -5.38 5.24 8.52
N ARG A 18 -4.96 6.41 8.05
CA ARG A 18 -4.16 7.37 8.84
C ARG A 18 -4.90 7.89 10.06
N ALA A 19 -6.19 8.19 9.93
CA ALA A 19 -7.03 8.58 11.06
C ALA A 19 -7.07 7.48 12.13
N ARG A 20 -7.30 6.23 11.72
CA ARG A 20 -7.29 5.07 12.64
C ARG A 20 -5.93 4.83 13.29
N MET A 21 -4.85 5.00 12.54
CA MET A 21 -3.49 4.93 13.09
C MET A 21 -3.25 6.00 14.15
N ALA A 22 -3.71 7.23 13.90
CA ALA A 22 -3.60 8.32 14.87
C ALA A 22 -4.41 8.05 16.14
N ASP A 23 -5.65 7.57 16.00
CA ASP A 23 -6.51 7.20 17.14
C ASP A 23 -5.89 6.08 18.00
N ALA A 24 -5.17 5.15 17.37
CA ALA A 24 -4.48 4.05 18.04
C ALA A 24 -3.06 4.39 18.53
N GLY A 25 -2.56 5.60 18.27
CA GLY A 25 -1.20 6.01 18.65
C GLY A 25 -0.09 5.30 17.87
N HIS A 26 -0.34 4.92 16.61
CA HIS A 26 0.62 4.25 15.74
C HIS A 26 1.30 5.22 14.77
N ASP A 27 2.63 5.23 14.75
CA ASP A 27 3.42 6.06 13.83
C ASP A 27 3.63 5.41 12.45
N ALA A 28 3.57 4.08 12.38
CA ALA A 28 3.72 3.32 11.16
C ALA A 28 2.92 2.01 11.19
N LEU A 29 2.48 1.57 10.02
CA LEU A 29 1.81 0.29 9.78
C LEU A 29 2.62 -0.52 8.77
N LEU A 30 2.93 -1.77 9.10
CA LEU A 30 3.51 -2.74 8.17
C LEU A 30 2.40 -3.67 7.69
N LEU A 31 2.14 -3.64 6.38
CA LEU A 31 1.21 -4.52 5.70
C LEU A 31 1.98 -5.69 5.10
N PHE A 32 1.46 -6.90 5.28
CA PHE A 32 2.01 -8.13 4.71
C PHE A 32 1.01 -8.85 3.80
N ALA A 33 -0.29 -8.64 4.02
CA ALA A 33 -1.34 -9.19 3.17
C ALA A 33 -1.43 -8.43 1.85
N GLN A 34 -1.37 -9.14 0.73
CA GLN A 34 -1.39 -8.55 -0.61
C GLN A 34 -2.75 -7.87 -0.89
N GLU A 35 -3.83 -8.43 -0.37
CA GLU A 35 -5.18 -7.89 -0.49
C GLU A 35 -5.30 -6.51 0.16
N SER A 36 -4.63 -6.32 1.30
CA SER A 36 -4.57 -5.01 1.97
C SER A 36 -3.75 -4.01 1.17
N MET A 37 -2.62 -4.43 0.59
CA MET A 37 -1.81 -3.57 -0.29
C MET A 37 -2.61 -3.13 -1.53
N PHE A 38 -3.31 -4.08 -2.16
CA PHE A 38 -4.15 -3.84 -3.33
C PHE A 38 -5.33 -2.91 -3.00
N TRP A 39 -6.04 -3.15 -1.90
CA TRP A 39 -7.16 -2.31 -1.48
C TRP A 39 -6.73 -0.86 -1.23
N LEU A 40 -5.55 -0.67 -0.64
CA LEU A 40 -5.05 0.65 -0.26
C LEU A 40 -4.44 1.43 -1.43
N THR A 41 -3.77 0.76 -2.37
CA THR A 41 -2.93 1.43 -3.39
C THR A 41 -3.27 1.06 -4.82
N GLY A 42 -4.01 -0.03 -5.04
CA GLY A 42 -4.20 -0.65 -6.34
C GLY A 42 -3.02 -1.50 -6.80
N TYR A 43 -1.93 -1.60 -6.02
CA TYR A 43 -0.76 -2.42 -6.33
C TYR A 43 -1.16 -3.89 -6.51
N ASP A 44 -1.06 -4.35 -7.76
CA ASP A 44 -1.37 -5.70 -8.19
C ASP A 44 -0.07 -6.45 -8.50
N THR A 45 0.07 -7.64 -7.91
CA THR A 45 1.28 -8.44 -8.13
C THR A 45 1.08 -9.93 -8.03
N PHE A 46 1.76 -10.65 -8.91
CA PHE A 46 1.98 -12.09 -8.80
C PHE A 46 3.18 -12.44 -7.91
N GLY A 47 4.00 -11.45 -7.53
CA GLY A 47 5.20 -11.61 -6.70
C GLY A 47 4.94 -11.90 -5.22
N TYR A 48 3.68 -12.02 -4.78
CA TYR A 48 3.29 -12.27 -3.39
C TYR A 48 3.75 -13.63 -2.83
N CYS A 49 4.22 -14.52 -3.69
CA CYS A 49 4.89 -15.77 -3.28
C CYS A 49 6.27 -15.53 -2.63
N HIS A 50 6.81 -14.32 -2.74
CA HIS A 50 8.02 -13.89 -2.06
C HIS A 50 7.72 -12.86 -0.97
N PHE A 51 8.67 -12.69 -0.06
CA PHE A 51 8.57 -11.66 0.96
C PHE A 51 8.47 -10.26 0.33
N GLN A 52 7.43 -9.54 0.72
CA GLN A 52 7.25 -8.12 0.47
C GLN A 52 6.47 -7.52 1.63
N SER A 53 6.64 -6.22 1.86
CA SER A 53 5.88 -5.49 2.86
C SER A 53 5.64 -4.06 2.39
N MET A 54 4.48 -3.51 2.72
CA MET A 54 4.15 -2.12 2.47
C MET A 54 4.09 -1.37 3.78
N VAL A 55 4.83 -0.27 3.86
CA VAL A 55 4.88 0.60 5.03
C VAL A 55 4.03 1.82 4.76
N VAL A 56 3.09 2.09 5.66
CA VAL A 56 2.32 3.33 5.71
C VAL A 56 2.75 4.10 6.95
N THR A 57 3.20 5.33 6.79
CA THR A 57 3.57 6.18 7.93
C THR A 57 2.47 7.20 8.23
N ARG A 58 2.41 7.70 9.46
CA ARG A 58 1.41 8.66 9.93
C ARG A 58 1.34 9.93 9.07
N ASP A 59 2.47 10.38 8.53
CA ASP A 59 2.57 11.51 7.60
C ASP A 59 2.02 11.23 6.19
N GLY A 60 1.57 10.00 5.92
CA GLY A 60 0.93 9.59 4.68
C GLY A 60 1.88 9.04 3.61
N ARG A 61 3.17 8.84 3.91
CA ARG A 61 4.05 8.14 2.97
C ARG A 61 3.68 6.66 2.89
N VAL A 62 3.72 6.13 1.68
CA VAL A 62 3.54 4.71 1.37
C VAL A 62 4.80 4.21 0.69
N VAL A 63 5.42 3.18 1.25
CA VAL A 63 6.68 2.60 0.74
C VAL A 63 6.50 1.11 0.56
N LEU A 64 6.83 0.60 -0.63
CA LEU A 64 6.85 -0.84 -0.90
C LEU A 64 8.28 -1.37 -0.75
N LEU A 65 8.47 -2.30 0.18
CA LEU A 65 9.65 -3.15 0.27
C LEU A 65 9.39 -4.42 -0.54
N THR A 66 10.02 -4.53 -1.70
CA THR A 66 9.91 -5.69 -2.58
C THR A 66 11.26 -6.02 -3.21
N ARG A 67 11.35 -7.15 -3.90
CA ARG A 67 12.57 -7.55 -4.62
C ARG A 67 12.82 -6.62 -5.80
N SER A 68 14.09 -6.50 -6.18
CA SER A 68 14.51 -5.70 -7.33
C SER A 68 13.85 -6.15 -8.65
N ALA A 69 13.59 -7.45 -8.81
CA ALA A 69 12.92 -8.01 -9.98
C ALA A 69 11.47 -7.51 -10.13
N ASP A 70 10.79 -7.24 -9.02
CA ASP A 70 9.38 -6.84 -8.99
C ASP A 70 9.18 -5.32 -9.07
N LYS A 71 10.28 -4.55 -8.97
CA LYS A 71 10.28 -3.07 -9.01
C LYS A 71 9.54 -2.52 -10.24
N ARG A 72 9.83 -3.06 -11.43
CA ARG A 72 9.24 -2.54 -12.67
C ARG A 72 7.73 -2.69 -12.68
N GLN A 73 7.21 -3.77 -12.10
CA GLN A 73 5.77 -3.98 -12.00
C GLN A 73 5.13 -3.04 -10.98
N ALA A 74 5.81 -2.80 -9.85
CA ALA A 74 5.38 -1.84 -8.85
C ALA A 74 5.30 -0.40 -9.38
N GLU A 75 6.16 -0.02 -10.34
CA GLU A 75 6.14 1.32 -10.96
C GLU A 75 5.04 1.51 -12.01
N ILE A 76 4.43 0.42 -12.50
CA ILE A 76 3.39 0.45 -13.55
C ILE A 76 1.97 0.52 -12.97
N THR A 77 1.85 0.34 -11.66
CA THR A 77 0.58 0.28 -10.93
C THR A 77 0.43 1.49 -10.02
#